data_AF-N9M611-F1
#
_entry.id   AF-N9M611-F1
#
_cell.length_a   1.000
_cell.length_b   1.000
_cell.length_c   1.000
_cell.angle_alpha   90.00
_cell.angle_beta   90.00
_cell.angle_gamma   90.00
#
_symmetry.space_group_name_H-M   'P 1'
#
loop_
_entity.id
_entity.type
_entity.pdbx_description
1 polymer ?
#
loop_
_entity_poly.entity_id
_entity_poly.type
_entity_poly.pdbx_seq_one_letter_code
_entity_poly.pdbx_strand_id
1 'polypeptide(L)'
;MFATELLEEARKFMHHMLTKVVEYGGSDLFITADFPPSIKHQGLMKPFGQQELTAEKTKLFAYSLMNQKQRKEFETELECNFAITVPGVSG
;
A
#
# COMPACT_ATOMS: atom_id res chain seq x y z
N MET A 1 -8.98 -5.07 15.85
CA MET A 1 -9.45 -4.22 14.74
C MET A 1 -8.71 -2.90 14.84
N PHE A 2 -8.13 -2.38 13.76
CA PHE A 2 -7.40 -1.10 13.80
C PHE A 2 -8.36 0.08 14.07
N ALA A 3 -7.89 1.08 14.82
CA ALA A 3 -8.65 2.31 15.04
C ALA A 3 -8.88 3.06 13.72
N THR A 4 -10.03 3.70 13.56
CA THR A 4 -10.39 4.43 12.33
C THR A 4 -9.35 5.51 11.99
N GLU A 5 -8.90 6.28 12.98
CA GLU A 5 -7.89 7.32 12.80
C GLU A 5 -6.58 6.76 12.21
N LEU A 6 -6.13 5.61 12.73
CA LEU A 6 -4.94 4.93 12.25
C LEU A 6 -5.09 4.44 10.80
N LEU A 7 -6.29 3.94 10.43
CA LEU A 7 -6.59 3.55 9.05
C LEU A 7 -6.57 4.77 8.12
N GLU A 8 -7.08 5.91 8.56
CA GLU A 8 -7.09 7.14 7.77
C GLU A 8 -5.67 7.70 7.55
N GLU A 9 -4.82 7.68 8.57
CA GLU A 9 -3.41 8.07 8.44
C GLU A 9 -2.65 7.13 7.51
N ALA A 10 -2.84 5.82 7.68
CA ALA A 10 -2.25 4.81 6.82
C ALA A 10 -2.70 4.97 5.35
N ARG A 11 -3.98 5.27 5.11
CA ARG A 11 -4.53 5.51 3.77
C ARG A 11 -3.89 6.73 3.11
N LYS A 12 -3.76 7.85 3.85
CA LYS A 12 -3.06 9.05 3.37
C LYS A 12 -1.61 8.76 3.02
N PHE A 13 -0.91 8.00 3.86
CA PHE A 13 0.46 7.60 3.57
C PHE A 13 0.56 6.74 2.31
N MET A 14 -0.33 5.76 2.14
CA MET A 14 -0.36 4.92 0.93
C MET A 14 -0.67 5.73 -0.33
N HIS A 15 -1.62 6.67 -0.27
CA HIS A 15 -1.88 7.59 -1.39
C HIS A 15 -0.64 8.42 -1.73
N HIS A 16 0.06 8.95 -0.72
CA HIS A 16 1.30 9.69 -0.93
C HIS A 16 2.38 8.83 -1.60
N MET A 17 2.56 7.57 -1.17
CA MET A 17 3.49 6.64 -1.80
C MET A 17 3.13 6.34 -3.27
N LEU A 18 1.84 6.17 -3.57
CA LEU A 18 1.36 5.98 -4.94
C LEU A 18 1.62 7.22 -5.80
N THR A 19 1.42 8.44 -5.27
CA THR A 19 1.83 9.67 -5.96
C THR A 19 3.33 9.66 -6.25
N LYS A 20 4.17 9.26 -5.28
CA LYS A 20 5.62 9.16 -5.48
C LYS A 20 5.98 8.15 -6.56
N VAL A 21 5.33 7.00 -6.64
CA VAL A 21 5.56 6.03 -7.72
C VAL A 21 5.43 6.71 -9.08
N VAL A 22 4.37 7.48 -9.30
CA VAL A 22 4.15 8.20 -10.56
C VAL A 22 5.20 9.29 -10.78
N GLU A 23 5.51 10.11 -9.75
CA GLU A 23 6.52 11.17 -9.83
C GLU A 23 7.92 10.64 -10.20
N TYR A 24 8.29 9.46 -9.69
CA TYR A 24 9.57 8.81 -9.99
C TYR A 24 9.55 7.98 -11.29
N GLY A 25 8.44 7.97 -12.04
CA GLY A 25 8.28 7.15 -13.24
C GLY A 25 8.35 5.65 -12.94
N GLY A 26 7.94 5.24 -11.74
CA GLY A 26 7.75 3.85 -11.36
C GLY A 26 6.46 3.27 -11.94
N SER A 27 6.42 1.94 -12.03
CA SER A 27 5.28 1.17 -12.55
C SER A 27 4.45 0.55 -11.43
N ASP A 28 5.10 0.06 -10.38
CA ASP A 28 4.49 -0.70 -9.30
C ASP A 28 5.01 -0.21 -7.94
N LEU A 29 4.15 -0.26 -6.91
CA LEU A 29 4.50 -0.10 -5.50
C LEU A 29 4.42 -1.46 -4.80
N PHE A 30 5.49 -1.86 -4.13
CA PHE A 30 5.58 -3.09 -3.36
C PHE A 30 5.66 -2.79 -1.87
N ILE A 31 4.81 -3.49 -1.10
CA ILE A 31 4.70 -3.40 0.35
C ILE A 31 4.83 -4.83 0.90
N THR A 32 5.89 -5.12 1.66
CA THR A 32 6.12 -6.42 2.29
C THR A 32 6.76 -6.26 3.65
N ALA A 33 6.54 -7.21 4.54
CA ALA A 33 7.19 -7.24 5.85
C ALA A 33 8.70 -7.48 5.68
N ASP A 34 9.48 -7.00 6.64
CA ASP A 34 10.94 -7.14 6.72
C ASP A 34 11.69 -6.58 5.51
N PHE A 35 11.04 -5.65 4.79
CA PHE A 35 11.61 -4.94 3.65
C PHE A 35 11.06 -3.51 3.59
N PRO A 36 11.84 -2.52 3.11
CA PRO A 36 11.32 -1.18 2.86
C PRO A 36 10.26 -1.17 1.74
N PRO A 37 9.31 -0.22 1.76
CA PRO A 37 8.44 0.04 0.62
C PRO A 37 9.30 0.23 -0.64
N SER A 38 8.91 -0.35 -1.77
CA SER A 38 9.78 -0.34 -2.96
C SER A 38 9.00 -0.09 -4.24
N ILE A 39 9.64 0.55 -5.21
CA ILE A 39 9.09 0.77 -6.54
C ILE A 39 9.80 -0.06 -7.58
N LYS A 40 9.05 -0.49 -8.59
CA LYS A 40 9.64 -1.00 -9.82
C LYS A 40 9.80 0.12 -10.82
N HIS A 41 11.05 0.46 -11.12
CA HIS A 41 11.40 1.50 -12.08
C HIS A 41 12.34 0.89 -13.13
N GLN A 42 11.93 0.95 -14.41
CA GLN A 42 12.69 0.39 -15.54
C GLN A 42 13.11 -1.08 -15.33
N GLY A 43 12.21 -1.90 -14.77
CA GLY A 43 12.47 -3.32 -14.51
C GLY A 43 13.30 -3.61 -13.25
N LEU A 44 13.79 -2.59 -12.55
CA LEU A 44 14.57 -2.73 -11.31
C LEU A 44 13.75 -2.32 -10.08
N MET A 45 13.87 -3.11 -9.01
CA MET A 45 13.30 -2.78 -7.71
C MET A 45 14.19 -1.77 -6.99
N LYS A 46 13.59 -0.64 -6.56
CA LYS A 46 14.28 0.41 -5.81
C LYS A 46 13.50 0.74 -4.53
N PRO A 47 14.12 0.67 -3.34
CA PRO A 47 13.45 0.98 -2.10
C PRO A 47 13.20 2.49 -1.93
N PHE A 48 12.04 2.82 -1.38
CA PHE A 48 11.72 4.12 -0.80
C PHE A 48 12.23 4.18 0.64
N GLY A 49 13.38 4.80 0.80
CA GLY A 49 14.01 4.96 2.12
C GLY A 49 14.68 3.68 2.61
N GLN A 50 14.93 3.62 3.92
CA GLN A 50 15.74 2.57 4.55
C GLN A 50 14.98 1.80 5.64
N GLN A 51 13.78 2.26 6.03
CA GLN A 51 13.04 1.65 7.12
C GLN A 51 12.22 0.46 6.62
N GLU A 52 12.53 -0.71 7.16
CA GLU A 52 11.78 -1.94 6.94
C GLU A 52 10.38 -1.84 7.56
N LEU A 53 9.39 -2.44 6.88
CA LEU A 53 8.03 -2.52 7.37
C LEU A 53 7.85 -3.76 8.25
N THR A 54 7.11 -3.61 9.35
CA THR A 54 6.69 -4.75 10.15
C THR A 54 5.45 -5.42 9.54
N ALA A 55 5.21 -6.69 9.87
CA ALA A 55 4.00 -7.40 9.47
C ALA A 55 2.70 -6.69 9.92
N GLU A 56 2.72 -6.04 11.09
CA GLU A 56 1.58 -5.24 11.55
C GLU A 56 1.34 -4.02 10.66
N LYS A 57 2.42 -3.32 10.28
CA LYS A 57 2.33 -2.12 9.46
C LYS A 57 1.92 -2.43 8.03
N THR A 58 2.40 -3.53 7.45
CA THR A 58 1.93 -3.97 6.12
C THR A 58 0.47 -4.37 6.14
N LYS A 59 0.01 -5.09 7.17
CA LYS A 59 -1.41 -5.41 7.35
C LYS A 59 -2.26 -4.15 7.50
N LEU A 60 -1.79 -3.17 8.28
CA LEU A 60 -2.46 -1.87 8.43
C LEU A 60 -2.61 -1.15 7.09
N PHE A 61 -1.55 -1.13 6.27
CA PHE A 61 -1.59 -0.52 4.93
C PHE A 61 -2.54 -1.24 3.97
N ALA A 62 -2.56 -2.57 3.95
CA ALA A 62 -3.52 -3.30 3.14
C ALA A 62 -4.96 -3.01 3.58
N TYR A 63 -5.23 -3.04 4.89
CA TYR A 63 -6.55 -2.83 5.44
C TYR A 63 -7.05 -1.40 5.23
N SER A 64 -6.16 -0.39 5.26
CA SER A 64 -6.55 1.01 5.05
C SER A 64 -7.06 1.30 3.64
N LEU A 65 -6.69 0.47 2.66
CA LEU A 65 -7.14 0.58 1.27
C LEU A 65 -8.40 -0.28 0.97
N MET A 66 -8.66 -1.30 1.80
CA MET A 66 -9.78 -2.22 1.64
C MET A 66 -11.04 -1.76 2.37
N ASN A 67 -12.21 -1.96 1.75
CA ASN A 67 -13.51 -1.89 2.42
C ASN A 67 -13.81 -3.18 3.22
N GLN A 68 -14.92 -3.20 3.97
CA GLN A 68 -15.27 -4.35 4.83
C GLN A 68 -15.43 -5.66 4.06
N LYS A 69 -16.01 -5.63 2.86
CA LYS A 69 -16.21 -6.83 2.03
C LYS A 69 -14.85 -7.40 1.59
N GLN A 70 -13.96 -6.55 1.10
CA GLN A 70 -12.61 -6.94 0.66
C GLN A 70 -11.75 -7.48 1.81
N ARG A 71 -11.84 -6.88 3.01
CA ARG A 71 -11.14 -7.41 4.19
C ARG A 71 -11.60 -8.82 4.55
N LYS A 72 -12.92 -9.06 4.50
CA LYS A 72 -13.49 -10.38 4.77
C LYS A 72 -13.03 -11.42 3.74
N GLU A 73 -12.99 -11.04 2.46
CA GLU A 73 -12.46 -11.87 1.38
C GLU A 73 -10.99 -12.20 1.62
N PHE A 74 -10.16 -11.19 1.88
CA PHE A 74 -8.74 -11.36 2.19
C PHE A 74 -8.50 -12.28 3.41
N GLU A 75 -9.30 -12.15 4.47
CA GLU A 75 -9.18 -13.02 5.66
C GLU A 75 -9.60 -14.47 5.41
N THR A 76 -10.43 -14.72 4.38
CA THR A 76 -10.92 -16.06 4.04
C THR A 76 -10.02 -16.74 3.01
N GLU A 77 -9.69 -16.02 1.93
CA GLU A 77 -8.97 -16.55 0.77
C GLU A 77 -7.45 -16.32 0.87
N LEU A 78 -7.00 -15.51 1.85
CA LEU A 78 -5.61 -15.06 2.00
C LEU A 78 -5.08 -14.22 0.82
N GLU A 79 -5.97 -13.84 -0.10
CA GLU A 79 -5.73 -12.95 -1.23
C GLU A 79 -6.96 -12.07 -1.49
N CYS A 80 -6.76 -10.91 -2.12
CA CYS A 80 -7.85 -10.05 -2.56
C CYS A 80 -7.34 -9.08 -3.64
N ASN A 81 -8.02 -9.06 -4.78
CA ASN A 81 -7.72 -8.16 -5.89
C ASN A 81 -8.79 -7.07 -5.98
N PHE A 82 -8.37 -5.81 -5.94
CA PHE A 82 -9.29 -4.68 -5.99
C PHE A 82 -8.65 -3.44 -6.61
N ALA A 83 -9.50 -2.48 -6.99
CA ALA A 83 -9.09 -1.17 -7.47
C ALA A 83 -9.46 -0.08 -6.46
N ILE A 84 -8.63 0.97 -6.41
CA ILE A 84 -8.88 2.20 -5.65
C ILE A 84 -8.71 3.40 -6.57
N THR A 85 -9.41 4.49 -6.25
CA THR A 85 -9.20 5.79 -6.90
C THR A 85 -8.36 6.66 -5.97
N VAL A 86 -7.23 7.14 -6.47
CA VAL A 86 -6.35 8.07 -5.76
C VAL A 86 -6.52 9.45 -6.41
N PRO A 87 -7.16 10.41 -5.73
CA PRO A 87 -7.40 11.74 -6.28
C PRO A 87 -6.11 12.40 -6.78
N GLY A 88 -6.12 12.90 -8.01
CA GLY A 88 -4.98 13.56 -8.64
C GLY A 88 -3.86 12.63 -9.11
N VAL A 89 -4.03 11.30 -8.99
CA VAL A 89 -3.05 10.30 -9.46
C VAL A 89 -3.69 9.33 -10.45
N SER A 90 -4.84 8.74 -10.11
CA SER A 90 -5.61 7.89 -11.04
C SER A 90 -6.57 8.75 -11.85
N GLY A 91 -6.52 8.61 -13.18
CA GLY A 91 -7.47 9.23 -14.12
C GLY A 91 -8.76 8.45 -14.28
#